data_AF-A0A1Y0FAG5-F1
#
_entry.id   AF-A0A1Y0FAG5-F1
#
_cell.length_a   1.000
_cell.length_b   1.000
_cell.length_c   1.000
_cell.angle_alpha   90.00
_cell.angle_beta   90.00
_cell.angle_gamma   90.00
#
_symmetry.space_group_name_H-M   'P 1'
#
loop_
_entity.id
_entity.type
_entity.pdbx_description
1 polymer ?
#
loop_
_entity_poly.entity_id
_entity_poly.type
_entity_poly.pdbx_seq_one_letter_code
_entity_poly.pdbx_strand_id
1 'polypeptide(L)'
;MFFKFFKKQENSASLNNKRINKKTGYQMSTDKQIKAAKENVKFSEKYKFVDNEYYSDEMRYSNKVIDFVLPHYNKGNYYYKIGEWDKAENEWLMILKLMGHFPTLKLAIMYRKQKRFSDEVELLKLSQIYARKNTVYPGTKAIIERIPKAEKFREKHINEDKSKGIDKNKIIQKII
;
A
#
# COMPACT_ATOMS: atom_id res chain seq x y z
N MET A 1 36.77 -34.62 -37.72
CA MET A 1 35.38 -34.31 -38.12
C MET A 1 34.54 -34.23 -36.84
N PHE A 2 34.31 -33.04 -36.29
CA PHE A 2 33.40 -32.83 -35.15
C PHE A 2 32.73 -31.47 -35.31
N PHE A 3 31.51 -31.47 -35.85
CA PHE A 3 30.63 -30.29 -35.90
C PHE A 3 30.02 -30.08 -34.51
N LYS A 4 30.37 -28.98 -33.84
CA LYS A 4 29.62 -28.49 -32.67
C LYS A 4 28.40 -27.72 -33.17
N PHE A 5 27.22 -28.31 -32.99
CA PHE A 5 25.94 -27.63 -33.15
C PHE A 5 25.79 -26.55 -32.07
N PHE A 6 25.85 -25.27 -32.47
CA PHE A 6 25.35 -24.18 -31.64
C PHE A 6 23.82 -24.15 -31.74
N LYS A 7 23.11 -24.62 -30.71
CA LYS A 7 21.69 -24.30 -30.54
C LYS A 7 21.59 -22.83 -30.14
N LYS A 8 21.13 -22.01 -31.08
CA LYS A 8 20.68 -20.64 -30.82
C LYS A 8 19.45 -20.73 -29.90
N GLN A 9 19.62 -20.44 -28.62
CA GLN A 9 18.48 -20.19 -27.73
C GLN A 9 17.85 -18.87 -28.20
N GLU A 10 16.72 -18.97 -28.89
CA GLU A 10 15.83 -17.85 -29.04
C GLU A 10 15.30 -17.49 -27.66
N ASN A 11 15.86 -16.43 -27.08
CA ASN A 11 15.25 -15.71 -25.98
C ASN A 11 13.89 -15.20 -26.48
N SER A 12 12.84 -15.99 -26.27
CA SER A 12 11.48 -15.47 -26.34
C SER A 12 11.35 -14.40 -25.27
N ALA A 13 11.44 -13.14 -25.70
CA ALA A 13 11.08 -12.01 -24.87
C ALA A 13 9.63 -12.23 -24.45
N SER A 14 9.41 -12.66 -23.20
CA SER A 14 8.07 -12.74 -22.65
C SER A 14 7.51 -11.33 -22.68
N LEU A 15 6.67 -11.03 -23.68
CA LEU A 15 5.83 -9.86 -23.70
C LEU A 15 4.99 -9.94 -22.43
N ASN A 16 5.43 -9.21 -21.40
CA ASN A 16 4.74 -9.09 -20.13
C ASN A 16 3.41 -8.41 -20.44
N ASN A 17 2.38 -9.20 -20.79
CA ASN A 17 1.01 -8.76 -20.97
C ASN A 17 0.50 -8.29 -19.60
N LYS A 18 0.86 -7.05 -19.24
CA LYS A 18 0.37 -6.38 -18.05
C LYS A 18 -1.14 -6.36 -18.16
N ARG A 19 -1.81 -6.98 -17.20
CA ARG A 19 -3.27 -6.92 -17.10
C ARG A 19 -3.62 -5.49 -16.72
N ILE A 20 -4.44 -4.80 -17.53
CA ILE A 20 -4.83 -3.41 -17.29
C ILE A 20 -6.33 -3.35 -17.06
N ASN A 21 -6.77 -2.61 -16.05
CA ASN A 21 -8.18 -2.28 -15.86
C ASN A 21 -8.58 -1.27 -16.94
N LYS A 22 -9.52 -1.67 -17.81
CA LYS A 22 -9.94 -0.86 -18.98
C LYS A 22 -10.57 0.48 -18.59
N LYS A 23 -11.16 0.59 -17.40
CA LYS A 23 -11.82 1.81 -16.93
C LYS A 23 -10.83 2.85 -16.42
N THR A 24 -9.80 2.40 -15.70
CA THR A 24 -8.88 3.29 -14.97
C THR A 24 -7.50 3.40 -15.63
N GLY A 25 -7.14 2.46 -16.52
CA GLY A 25 -5.81 2.36 -17.11
C GLY A 25 -4.74 1.81 -16.16
N TYR A 26 -5.09 1.45 -14.92
CA TYR A 26 -4.13 0.95 -13.95
C TYR A 26 -3.89 -0.55 -14.07
N GLN A 27 -2.67 -0.97 -13.69
CA GLN A 27 -2.28 -2.37 -13.71
C GLN A 27 -3.05 -3.17 -12.65
N MET A 28 -3.51 -4.36 -13.07
CA MET A 28 -4.15 -5.39 -12.27
C MET A 28 -3.17 -6.50 -11.91
N SER A 29 -3.47 -7.18 -10.81
CA SER A 29 -2.81 -8.42 -10.37
C SER A 29 -3.42 -9.65 -11.07
N THR A 30 -2.93 -10.85 -10.76
CA THR A 30 -3.50 -12.11 -11.28
C THR A 30 -4.86 -12.43 -10.64
N ASP A 31 -5.68 -13.26 -11.27
CA ASP A 31 -7.01 -13.62 -10.74
C ASP A 31 -6.91 -14.34 -9.40
N LYS A 32 -5.90 -15.20 -9.23
CA LYS A 32 -5.58 -15.82 -7.94
C LYS A 32 -5.36 -14.78 -6.84
N GLN A 33 -4.57 -13.74 -7.13
CA GLN A 33 -4.27 -12.67 -6.17
C GLN A 33 -5.49 -11.79 -5.88
N ILE A 34 -6.32 -11.52 -6.90
CA ILE A 34 -7.58 -10.76 -6.76
C ILE A 34 -8.58 -11.53 -5.90
N LYS A 35 -8.75 -12.83 -6.17
CA LYS A 35 -9.63 -13.72 -5.39
C LYS A 35 -9.21 -13.76 -3.92
N ALA A 36 -7.93 -14.02 -3.65
CA ALA A 36 -7.41 -14.02 -2.28
C ALA A 36 -7.61 -12.68 -1.56
N ALA A 37 -7.40 -11.55 -2.25
CA ALA A 37 -7.63 -10.24 -1.64
C ALA A 37 -9.12 -9.98 -1.36
N LYS A 38 -10.03 -10.45 -2.23
CA LYS A 38 -11.47 -10.38 -1.99
C LYS A 38 -11.89 -11.21 -0.77
N GLU A 39 -11.30 -12.38 -0.60
CA GLU A 39 -11.52 -13.24 0.58
C GLU A 39 -11.00 -12.57 1.86
N ASN A 40 -9.83 -11.92 1.82
CA ASN A 40 -9.30 -11.15 2.96
C ASN A 40 -10.21 -9.99 3.37
N VAL A 41 -10.83 -9.28 2.41
CA VAL A 41 -11.83 -8.24 2.72
C VAL A 41 -12.99 -8.85 3.51
N LYS A 42 -13.61 -9.92 2.99
CA LYS A 42 -14.71 -10.62 3.66
C LYS A 42 -14.33 -11.08 5.06
N PHE A 43 -13.13 -11.63 5.22
CA PHE A 43 -12.63 -12.07 6.51
C PHE A 43 -12.53 -10.91 7.50
N SER A 44 -11.86 -9.80 7.13
CA SER A 44 -11.71 -8.65 8.03
C SER A 44 -13.01 -7.92 8.37
N GLU A 45 -14.02 -8.01 7.51
CA GLU A 45 -15.36 -7.47 7.79
C GLU A 45 -16.13 -8.37 8.76
N LYS A 46 -16.01 -9.69 8.63
CA LYS A 46 -16.75 -10.67 9.43
C LYS A 46 -16.22 -10.80 10.86
N TYR A 47 -14.90 -10.84 11.03
CA TYR A 47 -14.30 -11.12 12.33
C TYR A 47 -13.95 -9.82 13.04
N LYS A 48 -14.57 -9.63 14.21
CA LYS A 48 -14.36 -8.51 15.12
C LYS A 48 -13.99 -9.03 16.49
N PHE A 49 -13.21 -8.25 17.23
CA PHE A 49 -12.96 -8.54 18.62
C PHE A 49 -14.26 -8.34 19.40
N VAL A 50 -14.58 -9.30 20.26
CA VAL A 50 -15.67 -9.18 21.22
C VAL A 50 -15.06 -8.65 22.51
N ASP A 51 -15.69 -7.63 23.09
CA ASP A 51 -15.21 -7.08 24.36
C ASP A 51 -15.27 -8.15 25.46
N ASN A 52 -14.33 -8.08 26.39
CA ASN A 52 -14.16 -9.04 27.46
C ASN A 52 -13.78 -8.32 28.75
N GLU A 53 -14.40 -8.72 29.87
CA GLU A 53 -14.18 -8.11 31.18
C GLU A 53 -12.72 -8.16 31.65
N TYR A 54 -11.95 -9.15 31.18
CA TYR A 54 -10.53 -9.31 31.51
C TYR A 54 -9.60 -8.42 30.68
N TYR A 55 -10.10 -7.71 29.67
CA TYR A 55 -9.26 -6.81 28.88
C TYR A 55 -8.91 -5.55 29.68
N SER A 56 -7.65 -5.13 29.57
CA SER A 56 -7.26 -3.79 30.00
C SER A 56 -7.81 -2.74 29.04
N ASP A 57 -7.83 -1.47 29.45
CA ASP A 57 -8.25 -0.38 28.56
C ASP A 57 -7.34 -0.25 27.34
N GLU A 58 -6.05 -0.55 27.50
CA GLU A 58 -5.09 -0.60 26.38
C GLU A 58 -5.43 -1.72 25.39
N MET A 59 -5.82 -2.90 25.87
CA MET A 59 -6.28 -4.00 25.01
C MET A 59 -7.58 -3.66 24.30
N ARG A 60 -8.57 -3.09 25.02
CA ARG A 60 -9.82 -2.62 24.41
C ARG A 60 -9.57 -1.59 23.32
N TYR A 61 -8.71 -0.61 23.57
CA TYR A 61 -8.32 0.39 22.59
C TYR A 61 -7.62 -0.25 21.38
N SER A 62 -6.64 -1.14 21.61
CA SER A 62 -5.91 -1.83 20.55
C SER A 62 -6.85 -2.66 19.67
N ASN A 63 -7.77 -3.40 20.28
CA ASN A 63 -8.78 -4.20 19.58
C ASN A 63 -9.69 -3.31 18.71
N LYS A 64 -10.20 -2.18 19.25
CA LYS A 64 -10.98 -1.20 18.47
C LYS A 64 -10.18 -0.65 17.28
N VAL A 65 -8.91 -0.35 17.48
CA VAL A 65 -8.03 0.10 16.39
C VAL A 65 -7.91 -0.98 15.32
N ILE A 66 -7.59 -2.22 15.69
CA ILE A 66 -7.42 -3.34 14.77
C ILE A 66 -8.71 -3.60 13.96
N ASP A 67 -9.85 -3.64 14.64
CA ASP A 67 -11.17 -3.85 14.04
C ASP A 67 -11.54 -2.77 13.02
N PHE A 68 -11.11 -1.53 13.27
CA PHE A 68 -11.29 -0.42 12.36
C PHE A 68 -10.34 -0.49 11.17
N VAL A 69 -9.03 -0.69 11.40
CA VAL A 69 -8.04 -0.51 10.33
C VAL A 69 -7.94 -1.70 9.37
N LEU A 70 -8.16 -2.93 9.83
CA LEU A 70 -7.98 -4.13 8.98
C LEU A 70 -8.92 -4.18 7.76
N PRO A 71 -10.24 -3.91 7.89
CA PRO A 71 -11.14 -3.84 6.74
C PRO A 71 -10.66 -2.85 5.67
N HIS A 72 -10.28 -1.64 6.07
CA HIS A 72 -9.80 -0.59 5.17
C HIS A 72 -8.47 -0.97 4.52
N TYR A 73 -7.52 -1.52 5.29
CA TYR A 73 -6.26 -2.01 4.74
C TYR A 73 -6.46 -3.08 3.66
N ASN A 74 -7.36 -4.03 3.93
CA ASN A 74 -7.70 -5.11 3.00
C ASN A 74 -8.50 -4.61 1.78
N LYS A 75 -9.42 -3.65 1.96
CA LYS A 75 -10.11 -2.98 0.84
C LYS A 75 -9.13 -2.27 -0.07
N GLY A 76 -8.18 -1.53 0.50
CA GLY A 76 -7.12 -0.89 -0.27
C GLY A 76 -6.27 -1.91 -1.06
N ASN A 77 -5.89 -3.02 -0.43
CA ASN A 77 -5.18 -4.11 -1.11
C ASN A 77 -6.00 -4.71 -2.27
N TYR A 78 -7.30 -4.94 -2.07
CA TYR A 78 -8.19 -5.44 -3.11
C TYR A 78 -8.32 -4.44 -4.27
N TYR A 79 -8.62 -3.17 -3.98
CA TYR A 79 -8.74 -2.12 -5.00
C TYR A 79 -7.45 -1.95 -5.81
N TYR A 80 -6.30 -1.96 -5.16
CA TYR A 80 -5.02 -1.90 -5.87
C TYR A 80 -4.85 -3.07 -6.85
N LYS A 81 -5.22 -4.29 -6.42
CA LYS A 81 -5.10 -5.51 -7.23
C LYS A 81 -6.05 -5.56 -8.41
N ILE A 82 -7.22 -4.92 -8.33
CA ILE A 82 -8.16 -4.82 -9.45
C ILE A 82 -7.93 -3.56 -10.30
N GLY A 83 -6.85 -2.81 -10.05
CA GLY A 83 -6.54 -1.60 -10.82
C GLY A 83 -7.44 -0.41 -10.48
N GLU A 84 -8.06 -0.36 -9.31
CA GLU A 84 -8.84 0.80 -8.85
C GLU A 84 -7.99 1.64 -7.88
N TRP A 85 -6.84 2.15 -8.36
CA TRP A 85 -5.81 2.73 -7.48
C TRP A 85 -6.26 3.98 -6.72
N ASP A 86 -7.17 4.80 -7.25
CA ASP A 86 -7.71 5.95 -6.50
C ASP A 86 -8.59 5.50 -5.31
N LYS A 87 -9.32 4.38 -5.45
CA LYS A 87 -10.05 3.80 -4.32
C LYS A 87 -9.09 3.19 -3.31
N ALA A 88 -8.01 2.57 -3.77
CA ALA A 88 -6.96 2.06 -2.90
C ALA A 88 -6.29 3.18 -2.10
N GLU A 89 -6.01 4.31 -2.75
CA GLU A 89 -5.49 5.52 -2.12
C GLU A 89 -6.37 5.98 -0.97
N ASN A 90 -7.68 6.11 -1.20
CA ASN A 90 -8.64 6.56 -0.19
C ASN A 90 -8.66 5.64 1.04
N GLU A 91 -8.76 4.33 0.82
CA GLU A 91 -8.81 3.35 1.91
C GLU A 91 -7.53 3.35 2.76
N TRP A 92 -6.36 3.47 2.12
CA TRP A 92 -5.08 3.48 2.81
C TRP A 92 -4.77 4.80 3.52
N LEU A 93 -5.13 5.95 2.92
CA LEU A 93 -4.97 7.26 3.57
C LEU A 93 -5.84 7.35 4.83
N MET A 94 -7.05 6.81 4.80
CA MET A 94 -7.97 6.84 5.93
C MET A 94 -7.40 6.25 7.22
N ILE A 95 -6.61 5.19 7.10
CA ILE A 95 -6.01 4.50 8.24
C ILE A 95 -4.56 4.90 8.49
N LEU A 96 -3.99 5.85 7.74
CA LEU A 96 -2.55 6.15 7.76
C LEU A 96 -2.02 6.49 9.16
N LYS A 97 -2.81 7.23 9.96
CA LYS A 97 -2.44 7.62 11.33
C LYS A 97 -2.51 6.45 12.31
N LEU A 98 -3.47 5.55 12.11
CA LEU A 98 -3.82 4.45 13.02
C LEU A 98 -3.06 3.15 12.71
N MET A 99 -2.67 2.94 11.46
CA MET A 99 -1.87 1.82 10.99
C MET A 99 -0.71 2.40 10.18
N GLY A 100 0.31 2.95 10.84
CA GLY A 100 1.37 3.74 10.19
C GLY A 100 1.99 3.09 8.95
N HIS A 101 2.95 2.18 9.17
CA HIS A 101 3.89 1.79 8.11
C HIS A 101 3.31 0.89 7.01
N PHE A 102 2.31 0.05 7.31
CA PHE A 102 1.77 -0.91 6.37
C PHE A 102 1.12 -0.26 5.12
N PRO A 103 0.08 0.59 5.24
CA PRO A 103 -0.50 1.33 4.11
C PRO A 103 0.50 2.30 3.48
N THR A 104 1.40 2.90 4.28
CA THR A 104 2.43 3.82 3.76
C THR A 104 3.30 3.15 2.69
N LEU A 105 3.81 1.95 2.94
CA LEU A 105 4.66 1.26 1.97
C LEU A 105 3.89 0.90 0.69
N LYS A 106 2.59 0.59 0.80
CA LYS A 106 1.73 0.32 -0.35
C LYS A 106 1.50 1.57 -1.19
N LEU A 107 1.10 2.66 -0.55
CA LEU A 107 0.92 3.98 -1.15
C LEU A 107 2.21 4.48 -1.81
N ALA A 108 3.36 4.37 -1.13
CA ALA A 108 4.65 4.80 -1.69
C ALA A 108 5.02 4.04 -2.98
N ILE A 109 4.80 2.72 -3.00
CA ILE A 109 5.00 1.92 -4.23
C ILE A 109 4.03 2.35 -5.33
N MET A 110 2.76 2.58 -4.99
CA MET A 110 1.73 2.99 -5.94
C MET A 110 2.02 4.38 -6.52
N TYR A 111 2.35 5.36 -5.68
CA TYR A 111 2.72 6.72 -6.10
C TYR A 111 3.91 6.70 -7.04
N ARG A 112 4.95 5.92 -6.71
CA ARG A 112 6.10 5.75 -7.59
C ARG A 112 5.73 5.19 -8.96
N LYS A 113 4.80 4.22 -9.02
CA LYS A 113 4.28 3.69 -10.30
C LYS A 113 3.46 4.72 -11.09
N GLN A 114 2.76 5.62 -10.39
CA GLN A 114 2.03 6.75 -10.99
C GLN A 114 2.95 7.92 -11.35
N LYS A 115 4.27 7.82 -11.11
CA LYS A 115 5.25 8.91 -11.20
C LYS A 115 4.98 10.09 -10.27
N ARG A 116 4.33 9.86 -9.14
CA ARG A 116 4.05 10.87 -8.10
C ARG A 116 5.17 10.87 -7.08
N PHE A 117 6.33 11.39 -7.46
CA PHE A 117 7.55 11.27 -6.67
C PHE A 117 7.60 12.23 -5.48
N SER A 118 7.11 13.46 -5.63
CA SER A 118 6.95 14.38 -4.49
C SER A 118 5.92 13.87 -3.49
N ASP A 119 4.79 13.33 -3.95
CA ASP A 119 3.78 12.72 -3.07
C ASP A 119 4.37 11.49 -2.34
N GLU A 120 5.21 10.66 -2.98
CA GLU A 120 5.92 9.54 -2.31
C GLU A 120 6.76 10.05 -1.13
N VAL A 121 7.55 11.11 -1.33
CA VAL A 121 8.40 11.67 -0.28
C VAL A 121 7.57 12.30 0.84
N GLU A 122 6.56 13.11 0.50
CA GLU A 122 5.68 13.75 1.48
C GLU A 122 5.00 12.69 2.35
N LEU A 123 4.46 11.64 1.73
CA LEU A 123 3.79 10.53 2.42
C LEU A 123 4.71 9.85 3.43
N LEU A 124 5.95 9.54 3.04
CA LEU A 124 6.91 8.85 3.90
C LEU A 124 7.26 9.70 5.13
N LYS A 125 7.46 11.01 4.95
CA LYS A 125 7.71 11.95 6.05
C LYS A 125 6.49 12.08 6.96
N LEU A 126 5.30 12.21 6.38
CA LEU A 126 4.05 12.30 7.15
C LEU A 126 3.82 11.05 8.00
N SER A 127 4.01 9.87 7.41
CA SER A 127 3.89 8.59 8.08
C SER A 127 4.91 8.41 9.20
N GLN A 128 6.15 8.86 9.02
CA GLN A 128 7.17 8.85 10.08
C GLN A 128 6.69 9.62 11.33
N ILE A 129 6.02 10.76 11.15
CA ILE A 129 5.47 11.55 12.25
C ILE A 129 4.37 10.78 12.99
N TYR A 130 3.43 10.19 12.26
CA TYR A 130 2.33 9.43 12.86
C TYR A 130 2.82 8.16 13.58
N ALA A 131 3.77 7.46 12.98
CA ALA A 131 4.30 6.22 13.50
C ALA A 131 5.03 6.36 14.85
N ARG A 132 5.61 7.54 15.15
CA ARG A 132 6.25 7.82 16.45
C ARG A 132 5.27 7.86 17.62
N LYS A 133 3.99 8.13 17.35
CA LYS A 133 2.95 8.30 18.38
C LYS A 133 1.98 7.10 18.44
N ASN A 134 2.22 6.06 17.65
CA ASN A 134 1.30 4.95 17.50
C ASN A 134 1.75 3.75 18.35
N THR A 135 0.92 3.34 19.30
CA THR A 135 1.19 2.22 20.21
C THR A 135 0.77 0.86 19.65
N VAL A 136 -0.28 0.82 18.82
CA VAL A 136 -0.85 -0.42 18.27
C VAL A 136 -0.05 -0.90 17.05
N TYR A 137 0.29 0.01 16.16
CA TYR A 137 1.06 -0.22 14.94
C TYR A 137 2.28 0.72 14.92
N PRO A 138 3.31 0.42 15.73
CA PRO A 138 4.49 1.27 15.84
C PRO A 138 5.26 1.36 14.52
N GLY A 139 6.05 2.42 14.42
CA GLY A 139 6.92 2.67 13.28
C GLY A 139 8.00 1.60 13.09
N THR A 140 8.42 1.45 11.84
CA THR A 140 9.52 0.55 11.46
C THR A 140 10.66 1.35 10.84
N LYS A 141 11.89 0.83 10.94
CA LYS A 141 13.09 1.41 10.30
C LYS A 141 12.92 1.54 8.78
N ALA A 142 12.09 0.69 8.17
CA ALA A 142 11.84 0.66 6.73
C ALA A 142 11.34 2.00 6.15
N ILE A 143 10.51 2.76 6.88
CA ILE A 143 10.10 4.10 6.41
C ILE A 143 11.30 5.04 6.40
N ILE A 144 12.04 5.07 7.51
CA ILE A 144 13.17 5.98 7.74
C ILE A 144 14.25 5.76 6.67
N GLU A 145 14.57 4.50 6.39
CA GLU A 145 15.56 4.12 5.37
C GLU A 145 15.09 4.38 3.93
N ARG A 146 13.76 4.44 3.70
CA ARG A 146 13.20 4.70 2.37
C ARG A 146 13.19 6.19 2.01
N ILE A 147 13.01 7.09 2.98
CA ILE A 147 12.96 8.55 2.76
C ILE A 147 14.13 9.05 1.89
N PRO A 148 15.42 8.85 2.27
CA PRO A 148 16.53 9.39 1.48
C PRO A 148 16.61 8.78 0.07
N LYS A 149 16.20 7.51 -0.08
CA LYS A 149 16.15 6.84 -1.39
C LYS A 149 15.06 7.44 -2.29
N ALA A 150 13.90 7.76 -1.71
CA ALA A 150 12.79 8.39 -2.42
C ALA A 150 13.15 9.83 -2.82
N GLU A 151 13.78 10.60 -1.94
CA GLU A 151 14.25 11.97 -2.21
C GLU A 151 15.25 12.01 -3.36
N LYS A 152 16.32 11.21 -3.27
CA LYS A 152 17.31 11.11 -4.35
C LYS A 152 16.69 10.67 -5.68
N PHE A 153 15.68 9.81 -5.63
CA PHE A 153 14.99 9.40 -6.85
C PHE A 153 14.12 10.51 -7.44
N ARG A 154 13.37 11.22 -6.60
CA ARG A 154 12.56 12.38 -7.00
C ARG A 154 13.44 13.43 -7.68
N GLU A 155 14.58 13.77 -7.10
CA GLU A 155 15.53 14.75 -7.68
C GLU A 155 15.96 14.36 -9.10
N LYS A 156 16.27 13.08 -9.32
CA LYS A 156 16.65 12.57 -10.64
C LYS A 156 15.51 12.56 -11.67
N HIS A 157 14.25 12.57 -11.22
CA HIS A 157 13.07 12.43 -12.07
C HIS A 157 12.10 13.60 -11.87
N ILE A 158 12.60 14.78 -11.48
CA ILE A 158 11.76 15.92 -11.13
C ILE A 158 10.88 16.37 -12.31
N ASN A 159 11.43 16.29 -13.53
CA ASN A 159 10.73 16.63 -14.77
C ASN A 159 9.65 15.60 -15.17
N GLU A 160 9.64 14.43 -14.54
CA GLU A 160 8.65 13.37 -14.78
C GLU A 160 7.57 13.31 -13.69
N ASP A 161 7.68 14.16 -12.66
CA ASP A 161 6.80 14.11 -11.51
C ASP A 161 5.37 14.51 -11.87
N LYS A 162 4.41 13.68 -11.49
CA LYS A 162 2.96 13.85 -11.69
C LYS A 162 2.21 13.97 -10.38
N SER A 163 2.92 14.34 -9.32
CA SER A 163 2.34 14.54 -7.99
C SER A 163 1.17 15.52 -8.03
N LYS A 164 0.11 15.19 -7.29
CA LYS A 164 -1.14 15.97 -7.22
C LYS A 164 -1.44 16.46 -5.80
N GLY A 165 -0.53 16.21 -4.85
CA GLY A 165 -0.73 16.44 -3.43
C GLY A 165 -1.43 15.27 -2.73
N ILE A 166 -1.20 15.17 -1.43
CA ILE A 166 -1.89 14.21 -0.56
C ILE A 166 -3.08 14.90 0.10
N ASP A 167 -4.27 14.33 -0.10
CA ASP A 167 -5.48 14.80 0.56
C ASP A 167 -5.50 14.37 2.04
N LYS A 168 -5.04 15.28 2.90
CA LYS A 168 -4.95 15.07 4.35
C LYS A 168 -6.32 15.02 5.03
N ASN A 169 -7.39 15.52 4.39
CA ASN A 169 -8.74 15.46 4.95
C ASN A 169 -9.30 14.04 4.97
N LYS A 170 -8.75 13.15 4.14
CA LYS A 170 -9.09 11.72 4.16
C LYS A 170 -8.50 10.98 5.35
N ILE A 171 -7.49 11.53 6.03
CA ILE A 171 -6.80 10.86 7.13
C ILE A 171 -7.60 11.07 8.42
N ILE A 172 -8.15 9.98 8.97
CA ILE A 172 -8.92 10.06 10.22
C ILE A 172 -8.00 10.39 11.40
N GLN A 173 -8.49 11.27 12.27
CA GLN A 173 -7.71 11.79 13.39
C GLN A 173 -7.82 10.94 14.66
N LYS A 174 -8.97 10.30 14.88
CA LYS A 174 -9.27 9.40 16.01
C LYS A 174 -10.43 8.48 15.63
N ILE A 175 -10.48 7.31 16.24
CA ILE A 175 -11.69 6.46 16.23
C ILE A 175 -12.62 7.04 17.31
N ILE A 176 -13.90 7.24 16.98
CA ILE A 176 -14.93 7.70 17.93
C ILE A 176 -15.41 6.51 18.75
#